data_AF-T1EIB9-F1
#
_entry.id   AF-T1EIB9-F1
#
_cell.length_a   1.000
_cell.length_b   1.000
_cell.length_c   1.000
_cell.angle_alpha   90.00
_cell.angle_beta   90.00
_cell.angle_gamma   90.00
#
_symmetry.space_group_name_H-M   'P 1'
#
loop_
_entity.id
_entity.type
_entity.pdbx_description
1 polymer ?
#
loop_
_entity_poly.entity_id
_entity_poly.type
_entity_poly.pdbx_seq_one_letter_code
_entity_poly.pdbx_strand_id
1 'polypeptide(L)'
;EPSEHEKEIQTFARFFKRRRINLGFTQCDVGLTMGKLYGNDFSQTTISRFEALNLSLKNMSKLKPLLQKWLDDVTLASNNRNNQVCFFLHFFIDNLFSLMRKRKKRTNIDQPIRMALENFFIRNSKPSVDEISTVANNLHMDKEVVQVWFCNRRQKEKRVN
;
A
#
# COMPACT_ATOMS: atom_id res chain seq x y z
N GLU A 1 9.65 20.11 -18.54
CA GLU A 1 10.83 19.55 -17.87
C GLU A 1 10.40 18.92 -16.55
N PRO A 2 10.59 17.60 -16.35
CA PRO A 2 10.41 16.99 -15.03
C PRO A 2 11.43 17.59 -14.06
N SER A 3 11.02 17.85 -12.81
CA SER A 3 11.92 18.41 -11.80
C SER A 3 13.10 17.49 -11.52
N GLU A 4 14.25 18.02 -11.07
CA GLU A 4 15.42 17.19 -10.70
C GLU A 4 15.06 16.09 -9.70
N HIS A 5 14.19 16.41 -8.74
CA HIS A 5 13.66 15.46 -7.77
C HIS A 5 12.86 14.30 -8.41
N GLU A 6 12.10 14.60 -9.46
CA GLU A 6 11.36 13.60 -10.21
C GLU A 6 12.31 12.67 -10.99
N LYS A 7 13.34 13.23 -11.63
CA LYS A 7 14.37 12.45 -12.34
C LYS A 7 15.12 11.52 -11.38
N GLU A 8 15.44 11.98 -10.17
CA GLU A 8 16.09 11.17 -9.14
C GLU A 8 15.22 9.96 -8.75
N ILE A 9 13.93 10.20 -8.52
CA ILE A 9 12.96 9.14 -8.19
C ILE A 9 12.83 8.13 -9.34
N GLN A 10 12.75 8.60 -10.59
CA GLN A 10 12.65 7.72 -11.75
C GLN A 10 13.89 6.84 -11.90
N THR A 11 15.07 7.42 -11.69
CA THR A 11 16.35 6.71 -11.72
C THR A 11 16.40 5.65 -10.62
N PHE A 12 16.01 6.01 -9.39
CA PHE A 12 15.95 5.08 -8.28
C PHE A 12 14.97 3.93 -8.52
N ALA A 13 13.76 4.19 -9.03
CA ALA A 13 12.78 3.13 -9.27
C ALA A 13 13.29 2.07 -10.26
N ARG A 14 13.98 2.50 -11.33
CA ARG A 14 14.61 1.58 -12.30
C ARG A 14 15.76 0.81 -11.68
N PHE A 15 16.61 1.49 -10.92
CA PHE A 15 17.74 0.87 -10.20
C PHE A 15 17.25 -0.20 -9.20
N PHE A 16 16.25 0.15 -8.39
CA PHE A 16 15.63 -0.72 -7.41
C PHE A 16 15.06 -1.98 -8.07
N LYS A 17 14.28 -1.85 -9.15
CA LYS A 17 13.73 -2.99 -9.89
C LYS A 17 14.83 -3.94 -10.37
N ARG A 18 15.90 -3.41 -10.97
CA ARG A 18 17.03 -4.21 -11.46
C ARG A 18 17.71 -4.95 -10.32
N ARG A 19 18.02 -4.25 -9.23
CA ARG A 19 18.74 -4.84 -8.09
C ARG A 19 17.91 -5.91 -7.39
N ARG A 20 16.60 -5.68 -7.20
CA ARG A 20 15.65 -6.66 -6.67
C ARG A 20 15.66 -7.96 -7.49
N ILE A 21 15.51 -7.85 -8.81
CA ILE A 21 15.52 -9.02 -9.72
C ILE A 21 16.86 -9.76 -9.63
N ASN A 22 17.97 -9.04 -9.63
CA ASN A 22 19.30 -9.64 -9.52
C ASN A 22 19.54 -10.38 -8.20
N LEU A 23 18.87 -9.96 -7.12
CA LEU A 23 18.92 -10.61 -5.82
C LEU A 23 17.88 -11.74 -5.68
N GLY A 24 17.07 -11.99 -6.71
CA GLY A 24 16.08 -13.08 -6.72
C GLY A 24 14.79 -12.80 -5.93
N PHE A 25 14.55 -11.56 -5.48
CA PHE A 25 13.34 -11.23 -4.72
C PHE A 25 12.16 -10.92 -5.64
N THR A 26 10.97 -11.45 -5.35
CA THR A 26 9.72 -11.03 -5.98
C THR A 26 9.21 -9.73 -5.37
N GLN A 27 8.28 -9.06 -6.04
CA GLN A 27 7.61 -7.86 -5.50
C GLN A 27 6.80 -8.18 -4.22
N CYS A 28 6.28 -9.40 -4.10
CA CYS A 28 5.60 -9.87 -2.89
C CYS A 28 6.60 -9.96 -1.72
N ASP A 29 7.76 -10.55 -1.97
CA ASP A 29 8.80 -10.77 -0.97
C ASP A 29 9.31 -9.46 -0.37
N VAL A 30 9.49 -8.42 -1.21
CA VAL A 30 9.82 -7.08 -0.71
C VAL A 30 8.73 -6.56 0.20
N GLY A 31 7.46 -6.68 -0.20
CA GLY A 31 6.34 -6.23 0.62
C GLY A 31 6.26 -6.90 2.00
N LEU A 32 6.52 -8.20 2.04
CA LEU A 32 6.52 -9.01 3.27
C LEU A 32 7.72 -8.70 4.18
N THR A 33 8.91 -8.63 3.61
CA THR A 33 10.15 -8.35 4.36
C THR A 33 10.16 -6.94 4.93
N MET A 34 9.65 -5.95 4.18
CA MET A 34 9.42 -4.60 4.68
C MET A 34 8.49 -4.57 5.89
N GLY A 35 7.42 -5.38 5.85
CA GLY A 35 6.49 -5.56 6.95
C GLY A 35 7.15 -6.07 8.21
N LYS A 36 7.99 -7.10 8.07
CA LYS A 36 8.70 -7.70 9.21
C LYS A 36 9.82 -6.81 9.76
N LEU A 37 10.62 -6.18 8.90
CA LEU A 37 11.78 -5.37 9.31
C LEU A 37 11.38 -3.99 9.85
N TYR A 38 10.30 -3.40 9.32
CA TYR A 38 9.92 -2.02 9.63
C TYR A 38 8.48 -1.86 10.11
N GLY A 39 7.74 -2.95 10.34
CA GLY A 39 6.35 -2.93 10.82
C GLY A 39 5.33 -2.39 9.81
N ASN A 40 5.74 -2.17 8.55
CA ASN A 40 4.93 -1.53 7.52
C ASN A 40 4.84 -2.43 6.28
N ASP A 41 3.87 -3.34 6.29
CA ASP A 41 3.64 -4.25 5.17
C ASP A 41 3.34 -3.43 3.91
N PHE A 42 3.89 -3.83 2.77
CA PHE A 42 3.46 -3.37 1.45
C PHE A 42 2.82 -4.52 0.68
N SER A 43 1.80 -4.22 -0.14
CA SER A 43 1.29 -5.21 -1.08
C SER A 43 2.21 -5.27 -2.30
N GLN A 44 2.21 -6.42 -2.99
CA GLN A 44 2.85 -6.57 -4.30
C GLN A 44 2.45 -5.42 -5.25
N THR A 45 1.18 -5.02 -5.23
CA THR A 45 0.66 -3.91 -6.04
C THR A 45 1.29 -2.56 -5.71
N THR A 46 1.69 -2.30 -4.45
CA THR A 46 2.42 -1.08 -4.09
C THR A 46 3.81 -1.06 -4.73
N ILE A 47 4.56 -2.17 -4.61
CA ILE A 47 5.90 -2.29 -5.19
C ILE A 47 5.82 -2.20 -6.72
N SER A 48 4.86 -2.88 -7.34
CA SER A 48 4.63 -2.83 -8.79
C SER A 48 4.35 -1.41 -9.28
N ARG A 49 3.48 -0.66 -8.59
CA ARG A 49 3.17 0.74 -8.98
C ARG A 49 4.36 1.67 -8.81
N PHE A 50 5.17 1.45 -7.77
CA PHE A 50 6.42 2.20 -7.59
C PHE A 50 7.41 1.94 -8.74
N GLU A 51 7.66 0.68 -9.08
CA GLU A 51 8.56 0.30 -10.18
C GLU A 51 8.07 0.79 -11.55
N ALA A 52 6.75 0.86 -11.74
CA ALA A 52 6.11 1.36 -12.96
C ALA A 52 5.94 2.89 -13.00
N LEU A 53 6.43 3.62 -11.98
CA LEU A 53 6.25 5.08 -11.84
C LEU A 53 4.77 5.51 -11.86
N ASN A 54 3.87 4.61 -11.47
CA ASN A 54 2.42 4.82 -11.50
C ASN A 54 1.88 5.19 -10.11
N LEU A 55 2.53 6.16 -9.48
CA LEU A 55 2.14 6.78 -8.22
C LEU A 55 2.40 8.28 -8.31
N SER A 56 1.69 9.07 -7.51
CA SER A 56 1.98 10.51 -7.41
C SER A 56 3.40 10.74 -6.90
N LEU A 57 4.04 11.84 -7.32
CA LEU A 57 5.39 12.21 -6.87
C LEU A 57 5.50 12.25 -5.35
N LYS A 58 4.47 12.78 -4.66
CA LYS A 58 4.40 12.78 -3.18
C LYS A 58 4.45 11.37 -2.58
N ASN A 59 3.78 10.40 -3.19
CA ASN A 59 3.81 9.01 -2.73
C ASN A 59 5.15 8.34 -3.06
N MET A 60 5.69 8.59 -4.25
CA MET A 60 7.01 8.09 -4.65
C MET A 60 8.10 8.60 -3.69
N SER A 61 8.09 9.90 -3.37
CA SER A 61 9.02 10.51 -2.41
C SER A 61 8.95 9.90 -1.02
N LYS A 62 7.76 9.45 -0.58
CA LYS A 62 7.59 8.75 0.71
C LYS A 62 8.11 7.32 0.68
N LEU A 63 7.95 6.63 -0.44
CA LEU A 63 8.35 5.23 -0.59
C LEU A 63 9.85 5.08 -0.85
N LYS A 64 10.48 6.01 -1.57
CA LYS A 64 11.91 5.97 -1.92
C LYS A 64 12.83 5.67 -0.72
N PRO A 65 12.81 6.43 0.41
CA PRO A 65 13.73 6.17 1.51
C PRO A 65 13.51 4.80 2.17
N LEU A 66 12.27 4.31 2.21
CA LEU A 66 11.94 3.01 2.77
C LEU A 66 12.49 1.86 1.90
N LEU A 67 12.31 1.96 0.59
CA LEU A 67 12.79 0.98 -0.38
C LEU A 67 14.31 1.02 -0.54
N GLN A 68 14.92 2.19 -0.41
CA GLN A 68 16.37 2.36 -0.42
C GLN A 68 16.98 1.64 0.79
N LYS A 69 16.47 1.92 2.00
CA LYS A 69 16.96 1.29 3.23
C LYS A 69 16.89 -0.23 3.16
N TRP A 70 15.78 -0.78 2.67
CA TRP A 70 15.64 -2.21 2.46
C TRP A 70 16.67 -2.77 1.48
N LEU A 71 16.90 -2.06 0.38
CA LEU A 71 17.85 -2.50 -0.64
C LEU A 71 19.28 -2.53 -0.11
N ASP A 72 19.64 -1.55 0.72
CA ASP A 72 20.94 -1.45 1.36
C ASP A 72 21.12 -2.59 2.38
N ASP A 73 20.12 -2.82 3.25
CA ASP A 73 20.15 -3.89 4.26
C ASP A 73 20.31 -5.27 3.60
N VAL A 74 19.57 -5.55 2.53
CA VAL A 74 19.67 -6.82 1.78
C VAL A 74 20.99 -6.92 1.00
N THR A 75 21.48 -5.82 0.43
CA THR A 75 22.75 -5.80 -0.30
C THR A 75 23.95 -6.03 0.62
N LEU A 76 23.96 -5.41 1.80
CA LEU A 76 24.98 -5.62 2.83
C LEU A 76 24.97 -7.08 3.31
N ALA A 77 23.78 -7.66 3.51
CA ALA A 77 23.64 -9.06 3.87
C ALA A 77 24.13 -10.02 2.77
N SER A 78 24.01 -9.65 1.49
CA SER A 78 24.45 -10.48 0.35
C SER A 78 25.97 -10.45 0.11
N ASN A 79 26.67 -9.36 0.45
CA ASN A 79 28.11 -9.25 0.20
C ASN A 79 28.97 -9.96 1.26
N ASN A 80 28.45 -10.12 2.48
CA ASN A 80 29.08 -10.94 3.51
C ASN A 80 28.65 -12.41 3.34
N ARG A 81 29.45 -13.19 2.60
CA ARG A 81 29.18 -14.61 2.25
C ARG A 81 28.88 -15.56 3.43
N ASN A 82 29.02 -15.12 4.69
CA ASN A 82 28.79 -15.92 5.89
C ASN A 82 27.52 -15.56 6.67
N ASN A 83 26.67 -14.63 6.21
CA ASN A 83 25.57 -14.17 7.04
C ASN A 83 24.27 -14.93 6.79
N GLN A 84 23.84 -15.66 7.83
CA GLN A 84 22.57 -16.37 7.93
C GLN A 84 21.35 -15.47 7.63
N VAL A 85 21.48 -14.15 7.57
CA VAL A 85 20.37 -13.21 7.34
C VAL A 85 19.74 -13.35 5.96
N CYS A 86 20.49 -13.48 4.86
CA CYS A 86 19.90 -13.61 3.51
C CYS A 86 19.22 -14.99 3.35
N PHE A 87 19.88 -16.04 3.83
CA PHE A 87 19.32 -17.39 3.88
C PHE A 87 18.12 -17.48 4.82
N PHE A 88 18.17 -16.85 5.99
CA PHE A 88 17.06 -16.73 6.94
C PHE A 88 15.93 -15.90 6.34
N LEU A 89 16.20 -14.83 5.59
CA LEU A 89 15.14 -14.06 4.93
C LEU A 89 14.45 -14.93 3.87
N HIS A 90 15.21 -15.65 3.04
CA HIS A 90 14.67 -16.53 2.01
C HIS A 90 13.88 -17.71 2.64
N PHE A 91 14.50 -18.44 3.57
CA PHE A 91 13.90 -19.55 4.31
C PHE A 91 12.67 -19.12 5.13
N PHE A 92 12.73 -17.94 5.76
CA PHE A 92 11.61 -17.38 6.50
C PHE A 92 10.51 -16.91 5.56
N ILE A 93 10.81 -16.30 4.40
CA ILE A 93 9.78 -15.95 3.41
C ILE A 93 9.07 -17.21 2.88
N ASP A 94 9.83 -18.25 2.52
CA ASP A 94 9.28 -19.53 2.04
C ASP A 94 8.36 -20.19 3.08
N ASN A 95 8.74 -20.16 4.36
CA ASN A 95 7.89 -20.69 5.45
C ASN A 95 6.75 -19.75 5.87
N LEU A 96 6.91 -18.43 5.73
CA LEU A 96 5.97 -17.41 6.25
C LEU A 96 4.77 -17.18 5.33
N PHE A 97 4.86 -17.52 4.04
CA PHE A 97 3.73 -17.42 3.10
C PHE A 97 2.46 -18.07 3.65
N SER A 98 2.59 -19.09 4.52
CA SER A 98 1.46 -19.78 5.15
C SER A 98 0.86 -19.07 6.37
N LEU A 99 1.56 -18.16 7.07
CA LEU A 99 1.18 -17.72 8.42
C LEU A 99 0.71 -16.26 8.57
N MET A 100 1.08 -15.34 7.68
CA MET A 100 0.91 -13.89 7.97
C MET A 100 0.18 -13.11 6.88
N ARG A 101 -1.16 -13.16 6.91
CA ARG A 101 -2.04 -12.13 6.34
C ARG A 101 -2.50 -11.17 7.45
N LYS A 102 -1.64 -10.26 7.93
CA LYS A 102 -1.99 -9.26 8.97
C LYS A 102 -2.09 -7.80 8.47
N ARG A 103 -2.19 -7.57 7.16
CA ARG A 103 -2.66 -6.26 6.67
C ARG A 103 -4.17 -6.13 6.91
N LYS A 104 -4.67 -4.98 7.40
CA LYS A 104 -6.12 -4.69 7.49
C LYS A 104 -6.74 -4.95 6.12
N LYS A 105 -7.56 -6.00 6.01
CA LYS A 105 -8.16 -6.40 4.74
C LYS A 105 -9.07 -5.27 4.30
N ARG A 106 -9.02 -4.93 3.01
CA ARG A 106 -9.94 -3.93 2.45
C ARG A 106 -11.37 -4.43 2.65
N THR A 107 -12.24 -3.60 3.24
CA THR A 107 -13.67 -3.89 3.30
C THR A 107 -14.25 -3.84 1.89
N ASN A 108 -14.78 -4.96 1.41
CA ASN A 108 -15.57 -4.98 0.18
C ASN A 108 -16.97 -4.49 0.52
N ILE A 109 -17.44 -3.49 -0.22
CA ILE A 109 -18.79 -2.94 -0.06
C ILE A 109 -19.62 -3.50 -1.21
N ASP A 110 -20.59 -4.34 -0.85
CA ASP A 110 -21.48 -5.01 -1.81
C ASP A 110 -22.34 -4.01 -2.56
N GLN A 111 -22.81 -4.41 -3.75
CA GLN A 111 -23.54 -3.53 -4.63
C GLN A 111 -24.83 -2.94 -4.01
N PRO A 112 -25.67 -3.69 -3.27
CA PRO A 112 -26.86 -3.14 -2.61
C PRO A 112 -26.52 -2.07 -1.58
N ILE A 113 -25.48 -2.31 -0.76
CA ILE A 113 -25.01 -1.38 0.24
C ILE A 113 -24.42 -0.12 -0.41
N ARG A 114 -23.65 -0.29 -1.49
CA ARG A 114 -23.12 0.84 -2.28
C ARG A 114 -24.25 1.72 -2.84
N MET A 115 -25.32 1.12 -3.36
CA MET A 115 -26.48 1.87 -3.85
C MET A 115 -27.20 2.61 -2.72
N ALA A 116 -27.38 1.97 -1.56
CA ALA A 116 -27.98 2.63 -0.40
C ALA A 116 -27.15 3.84 0.08
N LEU A 117 -25.82 3.68 0.19
CA LEU A 117 -24.90 4.78 0.54
C LEU A 117 -24.97 5.93 -0.47
N GLU A 118 -25.08 5.64 -1.76
CA GLU A 118 -25.24 6.66 -2.81
C GLU A 118 -26.57 7.41 -2.67
N ASN A 119 -27.67 6.72 -2.38
CA ASN A 119 -28.97 7.35 -2.12
C ASN A 119 -28.92 8.27 -0.89
N PHE A 120 -28.23 7.86 0.19
CA PHE A 120 -28.01 8.74 1.34
C PHE A 120 -27.14 9.95 0.96
N PHE A 121 -26.10 9.76 0.15
CA PHE A 121 -25.20 10.83 -0.29
C PHE A 121 -25.91 11.92 -1.10
N ILE A 122 -26.81 11.53 -1.99
CA ILE A 122 -27.61 12.47 -2.80
C ILE A 122 -28.50 13.35 -1.91
N ARG A 123 -29.04 12.78 -0.82
CA ARG A 123 -29.88 13.52 0.15
C ARG A 123 -29.04 14.43 1.06
N ASN A 124 -27.91 13.93 1.54
CA ASN A 124 -27.00 14.65 2.40
C ASN A 124 -25.55 14.19 2.14
N SER A 125 -24.76 15.05 1.50
CA SER A 125 -23.35 14.75 1.16
C SER A 125 -22.37 14.93 2.34
N LYS A 126 -22.82 15.59 3.42
CA LYS A 126 -22.06 15.86 4.65
C LYS A 126 -22.87 15.46 5.89
N PRO A 127 -23.16 14.17 6.07
CA PRO A 127 -23.86 13.70 7.26
C PRO A 127 -23.04 13.98 8.51
N SER A 128 -23.74 14.29 9.61
CA SER A 128 -23.18 14.44 10.95
C SER A 128 -22.67 13.10 11.50
N VAL A 129 -21.95 13.16 12.63
CA VAL A 129 -21.41 11.95 13.28
C VAL A 129 -22.53 10.99 13.72
N ASP A 130 -23.68 11.54 14.14
CA ASP A 130 -24.84 10.75 14.56
C ASP A 130 -25.54 10.14 13.35
N GLU A 131 -25.71 10.90 12.28
CA GLU A 131 -26.28 10.39 11.02
C GLU A 131 -25.42 9.27 10.42
N ILE A 132 -24.08 9.41 10.45
CA ILE A 132 -23.15 8.35 10.03
C ILE A 132 -23.36 7.09 10.87
N SER A 133 -23.58 7.24 12.18
CA SER A 133 -23.80 6.10 13.08
C SER A 133 -25.12 5.40 12.77
N THR A 134 -26.19 6.16 12.51
CA THR A 134 -27.49 5.63 12.09
C THR A 134 -27.39 4.88 10.76
N VAL A 135 -26.70 5.45 9.77
CA VAL A 135 -26.49 4.80 8.46
C VAL A 135 -25.67 3.51 8.62
N ALA A 136 -24.62 3.54 9.44
CA ALA A 136 -23.79 2.36 9.73
C ALA A 136 -24.61 1.22 10.37
N ASN A 137 -25.45 1.54 11.36
CA ASN A 137 -26.34 0.57 11.99
C ASN A 137 -27.36 0.00 11.00
N ASN A 138 -28.00 0.85 10.19
CA ASN A 138 -28.99 0.44 9.20
C ASN A 138 -28.41 -0.47 8.10
N LEU A 139 -27.13 -0.27 7.76
CA LEU A 139 -26.43 -1.04 6.72
C LEU A 139 -25.60 -2.19 7.30
N HIS A 140 -25.63 -2.40 8.62
CA HIS A 140 -24.80 -3.37 9.35
C HIS A 140 -23.31 -3.26 8.98
N MET A 141 -22.79 -2.03 8.92
CA MET A 141 -21.40 -1.72 8.58
C MET A 141 -20.68 -1.04 9.73
N ASP A 142 -19.36 -1.16 9.78
CA ASP A 142 -18.52 -0.37 10.68
C ASP A 142 -18.69 1.14 10.40
N LYS A 143 -18.87 1.92 11.48
CA LYS A 143 -18.96 3.39 11.42
C LYS A 143 -17.76 4.01 10.69
N GLU A 144 -16.56 3.49 10.92
CA GLU A 144 -15.32 3.94 10.25
C GLU A 144 -15.42 3.73 8.72
N VAL A 145 -15.98 2.60 8.27
CA VAL A 145 -16.12 2.29 6.84
C VAL A 145 -17.08 3.26 6.17
N VAL A 146 -18.24 3.53 6.79
CA VAL A 146 -19.22 4.50 6.28
C VAL A 146 -18.62 5.90 6.25
N GLN A 147 -17.94 6.33 7.32
CA GLN A 147 -17.27 7.63 7.38
C GLN A 147 -16.22 7.79 6.27
N VAL A 148 -15.34 6.80 6.09
CA VAL A 148 -14.33 6.78 5.03
C VAL A 148 -14.98 6.76 3.64
N TRP A 149 -16.10 6.06 3.47
CA TRP A 149 -16.85 6.05 2.21
C TRP A 149 -17.34 7.45 1.85
N PHE A 150 -18.00 8.17 2.76
CA PHE A 150 -18.48 9.54 2.51
C PHE A 150 -17.32 10.50 2.20
N CYS A 151 -16.20 10.39 2.92
CA CYS A 151 -14.99 11.15 2.63
C CYS A 151 -14.47 10.89 1.20
N ASN A 152 -14.34 9.62 0.82
CA ASN A 152 -13.88 9.24 -0.51
C ASN A 152 -14.87 9.64 -1.61
N ARG A 153 -16.18 9.54 -1.35
CA ARG A 153 -17.24 9.91 -2.30
C ARG A 153 -17.27 11.41 -2.57
N ARG A 154 -17.09 12.26 -1.55
CA ARG A 154 -16.92 13.71 -1.70
C ARG A 154 -15.66 14.07 -2.48
N GLN A 155 -14.54 13.37 -2.22
CA GLN A 155 -13.31 13.58 -2.98
C GLN A 155 -13.49 13.21 -4.45
N LYS A 156 -14.27 12.18 -4.77
CA LYS A 156 -14.56 11.78 -6.16
C LYS A 156 -15.36 12.85 -6.89
N GLU A 157 -16.38 13.42 -6.26
CA GLU A 157 -17.21 14.49 -6.84
C GLU A 157 -16.39 15.71 -7.24
N LYS A 158 -15.49 16.16 -6.36
CA LYS A 158 -14.57 17.29 -6.63
C LYS A 158 -13.53 17.05 -7.74
N ARG A 159 -13.38 15.82 -8.23
CA ARG A 159 -12.45 15.50 -9.33
C ARG A 159 -13.16 15.41 -10.68
N VAL A 160 -14.49 15.31 -10.67
CA VAL A 160 -15.32 15.18 -11.88
C VAL A 160 -15.93 16.53 -12.26
N ASN A 161 -16.19 17.39 -11.27
CA ASN A 161 -16.48 18.81 -11.46
C ASN A 161 -15.20 19.63 -11.45
#